data_AF-A0A321LKK5-F1
#
_entry.id   AF-A0A321LKK5-F1
#
_cell.length_a   1.000
_cell.length_b   1.000
_cell.length_c   1.000
_cell.angle_alpha   90.00
_cell.angle_beta   90.00
_cell.angle_gamma   90.00
#
_symmetry.space_group_name_H-M   'P 1'
#
loop_
_entity.id
_entity.type
_entity.pdbx_description
1 polymer ?
#
loop_
_entity_poly.entity_id
_entity_poly.type
_entity_poly.pdbx_seq_one_letter_code
_entity_poly.pdbx_strand_id
1 'polypeptide(L)'
;MIREGTDKDFEEIFTIINDAAIAYKGVIPPDRWHEPYMTKEELQIEIEDGVRFSCYVDDDEIVGVMGIQDKVDVELIRHAYVRTKQRNKGIGTLLLQELIRDTTRPILIGTWKAADWAIRFYEKHGFRVVDEEEKNRLLKKYWNIPDRQVETSVVLVDGRYDASRTNQ
;
A
#
# COMPACT_ATOMS: atom_id res chain seq x y z
N MET A 1 -10.24 13.03 11.49
CA MET A 1 -9.29 12.52 12.51
C MET A 1 -8.69 11.21 12.05
N ILE A 2 -7.46 10.87 12.43
CA ILE A 2 -6.88 9.54 12.14
C ILE A 2 -6.95 8.69 13.41
N ARG A 3 -7.35 7.43 13.27
CA ARG A 3 -7.31 6.42 14.32
C ARG A 3 -6.92 5.07 13.76
N GLU A 4 -6.47 4.18 14.64
CA GLU A 4 -6.28 2.78 14.27
C GLU A 4 -7.63 2.13 13.87
N GLY A 5 -7.56 1.30 12.86
CA GLY A 5 -8.65 0.44 12.41
C GLY A 5 -8.85 -0.72 13.39
N THR A 6 -10.10 -1.13 13.52
CA THR A 6 -10.55 -2.24 14.36
C THR A 6 -11.33 -3.25 13.54
N ASP A 7 -11.61 -4.43 14.08
CA ASP A 7 -12.41 -5.45 13.40
C ASP A 7 -13.81 -4.93 12.98
N LYS A 8 -14.34 -3.93 13.69
CA LYS A 8 -15.62 -3.29 13.35
C LYS A 8 -15.56 -2.49 12.05
N ASP A 9 -14.36 -2.07 11.64
CA ASP A 9 -14.11 -1.28 10.45
C ASP A 9 -13.87 -2.16 9.21
N PHE A 10 -13.83 -3.49 9.36
CA PHE A 10 -13.48 -4.43 8.29
C PHE A 10 -14.31 -4.23 7.01
N GLU A 11 -15.64 -4.17 7.15
CA GLU A 11 -16.56 -3.98 6.02
C GLU A 11 -16.34 -2.65 5.29
N GLU A 12 -15.99 -1.62 6.06
CA GLU A 12 -15.79 -0.28 5.55
C GLU A 12 -14.42 -0.17 4.83
N ILE A 13 -13.37 -0.74 5.42
CA ILE A 13 -12.05 -0.88 4.79
C ILE A 13 -12.15 -1.65 3.47
N PHE A 14 -12.84 -2.79 3.48
CA PHE A 14 -13.09 -3.61 2.29
C PHE A 14 -13.77 -2.81 1.17
N THR A 15 -14.78 -2.01 1.54
CA THR A 15 -15.53 -1.16 0.61
C THR A 15 -14.62 -0.08 0.00
N ILE A 16 -13.79 0.58 0.80
CA ILE A 16 -12.88 1.64 0.34
C ILE A 16 -11.80 1.07 -0.58
N ILE A 17 -11.22 -0.09 -0.24
CA ILE A 17 -10.23 -0.77 -1.08
C ILE A 17 -10.82 -1.04 -2.47
N ASN A 18 -12.00 -1.66 -2.53
CA ASN A 18 -12.63 -2.02 -3.79
C ASN A 18 -13.12 -0.81 -4.60
N ASP A 19 -13.69 0.23 -3.95
CA ASP A 19 -14.04 1.50 -4.61
C ASP A 19 -12.79 2.16 -5.23
N ALA A 20 -11.72 2.27 -4.45
CA ALA A 20 -10.53 2.97 -4.88
C ALA A 20 -9.74 2.20 -5.95
N ALA A 21 -9.76 0.86 -5.88
CA ALA A 21 -9.09 -0.02 -6.82
C ALA A 21 -9.64 0.08 -8.25
N ILE A 22 -10.86 0.61 -8.46
CA ILE A 22 -11.41 0.90 -9.80
C ILE A 22 -10.44 1.75 -10.64
N ALA A 23 -9.60 2.58 -10.00
CA ALA A 23 -8.55 3.34 -10.69
C ALA A 23 -7.55 2.47 -11.47
N TYR A 24 -7.40 1.19 -11.11
CA TYR A 24 -6.54 0.24 -11.83
C TYR A 24 -7.26 -0.45 -13.00
N LYS A 25 -8.59 -0.39 -13.08
CA LYS A 25 -9.37 -1.04 -14.15
C LYS A 25 -9.00 -0.44 -15.51
N GLY A 26 -8.48 -1.28 -16.41
CA GLY A 26 -7.99 -0.85 -17.73
C GLY A 26 -6.59 -0.22 -17.72
N VAL A 27 -5.94 -0.13 -16.56
CA VAL A 27 -4.56 0.35 -16.40
C VAL A 27 -3.60 -0.81 -16.15
N ILE A 28 -3.99 -1.75 -15.30
CA ILE A 28 -3.18 -2.96 -15.01
C ILE A 28 -3.45 -4.05 -16.05
N PRO A 29 -2.58 -5.07 -16.17
CA PRO A 29 -2.81 -6.19 -17.08
C PRO A 29 -4.18 -6.85 -16.83
N PRO A 30 -4.96 -7.16 -17.88
CA PRO A 30 -6.30 -7.75 -17.72
C PRO A 30 -6.30 -9.07 -16.94
N ASP A 31 -5.21 -9.84 -17.03
CA ASP A 31 -5.04 -11.10 -16.30
C ASP A 31 -4.75 -10.92 -14.80
N ARG A 32 -4.55 -9.67 -14.35
CA ARG A 32 -4.33 -9.28 -12.96
C ARG A 32 -5.52 -8.51 -12.36
N TRP A 33 -6.52 -8.19 -13.17
CA TRP A 33 -7.73 -7.52 -12.70
C TRP A 33 -8.79 -8.56 -12.32
N HIS A 34 -9.39 -8.40 -11.15
CA HIS A 34 -10.49 -9.21 -10.64
C HIS A 34 -11.64 -8.31 -10.18
N GLU A 35 -12.86 -8.86 -10.12
CA GLU A 35 -14.04 -8.16 -9.62
C GLU A 35 -14.74 -9.07 -8.60
N PRO A 36 -14.72 -8.73 -7.29
CA PRO A 36 -14.06 -7.58 -6.67
C PRO A 36 -12.52 -7.62 -6.84
N TYR A 37 -11.86 -6.46 -6.72
CA TYR A 37 -10.39 -6.38 -6.84
C TYR A 37 -9.70 -7.18 -5.74
N MET A 38 -10.28 -7.17 -4.54
CA MET A 38 -9.87 -7.96 -3.39
C MET A 38 -11.10 -8.59 -2.75
N THR A 39 -11.03 -9.87 -2.38
CA THR A 39 -12.09 -10.56 -1.65
C THR A 39 -12.00 -10.28 -0.15
N LYS A 40 -13.06 -10.61 0.60
CA LYS A 40 -13.04 -10.48 2.07
C LYS A 40 -12.04 -11.45 2.69
N GLU A 41 -11.95 -12.65 2.14
CA GLU A 41 -11.02 -13.68 2.60
C GLU A 41 -9.57 -13.23 2.42
N GLU A 42 -9.24 -12.60 1.29
CA GLU A 42 -7.91 -12.03 1.05
C GLU A 42 -7.57 -10.91 2.04
N LEU A 43 -8.51 -9.99 2.28
CA LEU A 43 -8.33 -8.91 3.27
C LEU A 43 -8.13 -9.49 4.69
N GLN A 44 -8.92 -10.50 5.06
CA GLN A 44 -8.81 -11.16 6.35
C GLN A 44 -7.44 -11.82 6.52
N ILE A 45 -6.96 -12.54 5.52
CA ILE A 45 -5.63 -13.18 5.52
C ILE A 45 -4.52 -12.14 5.71
N GLU A 46 -4.63 -10.97 5.07
CA GLU A 46 -3.63 -9.92 5.23
C GLU A 46 -3.63 -9.29 6.63
N ILE A 47 -4.81 -9.08 7.22
CA ILE A 47 -4.92 -8.62 8.61
C ILE A 47 -4.30 -9.66 9.56
N GLU A 48 -4.56 -10.95 9.32
CA GLU A 48 -3.96 -12.07 10.07
C GLU A 48 -2.43 -12.18 9.85
N ASP A 49 -1.92 -11.84 8.67
CA ASP A 49 -0.47 -11.71 8.37
C ASP A 49 0.14 -10.41 8.94
N GLY A 50 -0.61 -9.68 9.78
CA GLY A 50 -0.13 -8.55 10.56
C GLY A 50 -0.28 -7.19 9.90
N VAL A 51 -1.13 -7.04 8.87
CA VAL A 51 -1.49 -5.71 8.34
C VAL A 51 -2.35 -4.96 9.34
N ARG A 52 -1.85 -3.81 9.80
CA ARG A 52 -2.57 -2.88 10.67
C ARG A 52 -3.01 -1.67 9.86
N PHE A 53 -4.30 -1.31 9.95
CA PHE A 53 -4.85 -0.19 9.20
C PHE A 53 -4.94 1.08 10.05
N SER A 54 -4.58 2.22 9.45
CA SER A 54 -4.96 3.55 9.92
C SER A 54 -6.12 4.07 9.08
N CYS A 55 -7.14 4.58 9.76
CA CYS A 55 -8.38 5.06 9.16
C CYS A 55 -8.51 6.56 9.35
N TYR A 56 -8.70 7.30 8.25
CA TYR A 56 -9.09 8.71 8.30
C TYR A 56 -10.62 8.79 8.35
N VAL A 57 -11.12 9.35 9.45
CA VAL A 57 -12.55 9.55 9.71
C VAL A 57 -12.93 11.01 9.50
N ASP A 58 -13.98 11.25 8.71
CA ASP A 58 -14.58 12.55 8.42
C ASP A 58 -16.10 12.43 8.58
N ASP A 59 -16.74 13.28 9.37
CA ASP A 59 -18.18 13.22 9.67
C ASP A 59 -18.70 11.81 10.05
N ASP A 60 -17.98 11.14 10.97
CA ASP A 60 -18.25 9.76 11.43
C ASP A 60 -18.14 8.67 10.34
N GLU A 61 -17.67 9.01 9.13
CA GLU A 61 -17.42 8.07 8.04
C GLU A 61 -15.92 7.86 7.80
N ILE A 62 -15.51 6.62 7.49
CA ILE A 62 -14.14 6.37 7.05
C ILE A 62 -14.04 6.74 5.58
N VAL A 63 -13.17 7.70 5.28
CA VAL A 63 -12.98 8.22 3.91
C VAL A 63 -11.65 7.82 3.28
N GLY A 64 -10.71 7.31 4.07
CA GLY A 64 -9.46 6.78 3.58
C GLY A 64 -8.81 5.83 4.58
N VAL A 65 -8.03 4.90 4.04
CA VAL A 65 -7.33 3.85 4.77
C VAL A 65 -5.91 3.72 4.25
N MET A 66 -4.98 3.39 5.14
CA MET A 66 -3.64 2.98 4.75
C MET A 66 -3.18 1.90 5.72
N GLY A 67 -2.76 0.77 5.17
CA GLY A 67 -2.21 -0.35 5.92
C GLY A 67 -0.70 -0.24 6.08
N ILE A 68 -0.20 -0.73 7.21
CA ILE A 68 1.22 -0.96 7.45
C ILE A 68 1.42 -2.39 7.91
N GLN A 69 2.49 -3.02 7.44
CA GLN A 69 2.83 -4.38 7.79
C GLN A 69 4.27 -4.46 8.27
N ASP A 70 4.45 -4.93 9.49
CA ASP A 70 5.76 -5.14 10.08
C ASP A 70 6.39 -6.41 9.51
N LYS A 71 7.52 -6.28 8.82
CA LYS A 71 8.40 -7.41 8.46
C LYS A 71 9.72 -7.28 9.24
N VAL A 72 10.55 -8.32 9.18
CA VAL A 72 11.72 -8.47 10.07
C VAL A 72 12.62 -7.23 10.08
N ASP A 73 12.97 -6.72 8.90
CA ASP A 73 13.94 -5.64 8.70
C ASP A 73 13.36 -4.41 7.98
N VAL A 74 12.09 -4.43 7.61
CA VAL A 74 11.39 -3.34 6.90
C VAL A 74 9.92 -3.25 7.31
N GLU A 75 9.29 -2.14 6.99
CA GLU A 75 7.83 -1.96 7.06
C GLU A 75 7.26 -1.83 5.65
N LEU A 76 6.13 -2.47 5.39
CA LEU A 76 5.47 -2.40 4.08
C LEU A 76 4.23 -1.54 4.22
N ILE A 77 4.09 -0.51 3.38
CA ILE A 77 2.80 0.15 3.22
C ILE A 77 1.94 -0.71 2.30
N ARG A 78 0.74 -1.04 2.79
CA ARG A 78 -0.29 -1.82 2.13
C ARG A 78 -1.53 -0.94 1.95
N HIS A 79 -2.34 -1.21 0.93
CA HIS A 79 -3.70 -0.67 0.80
C HIS A 79 -3.87 0.83 1.11
N ALA A 80 -3.08 1.66 0.44
CA ALA A 80 -3.17 3.12 0.55
C ALA A 80 -4.28 3.66 -0.35
N TYR A 81 -5.49 3.80 0.21
CA TYR A 81 -6.68 4.16 -0.57
C TYR A 81 -7.52 5.25 0.08
N VAL A 82 -8.05 6.13 -0.75
CA VAL A 82 -9.02 7.16 -0.37
C VAL A 82 -10.23 6.97 -1.26
N ARG A 83 -11.43 7.02 -0.66
CA ARG A 83 -12.72 6.98 -1.38
C ARG A 83 -12.65 7.92 -2.56
N THR A 84 -13.11 7.46 -3.72
CA THR A 84 -12.94 8.18 -4.99
C THR A 84 -13.51 9.62 -4.92
N LYS A 85 -14.63 9.80 -4.23
CA LYS A 85 -15.29 11.09 -4.01
C LYS A 85 -14.53 12.07 -3.10
N GLN A 86 -13.54 11.59 -2.35
CA GLN A 86 -12.79 12.34 -1.33
C GLN A 86 -11.31 12.57 -1.70
N ARG A 87 -10.90 12.17 -2.91
CA ARG A 87 -9.52 12.36 -3.41
C ARG A 87 -9.18 13.85 -3.59
N ASN A 88 -7.88 14.14 -3.68
CA ASN A 88 -7.31 15.49 -3.85
C ASN A 88 -7.54 16.46 -2.67
N LYS A 89 -7.89 15.95 -1.49
CA LYS A 89 -8.05 16.71 -0.24
C LYS A 89 -6.87 16.58 0.73
N GLY A 90 -5.75 15.98 0.32
CA GLY A 90 -4.58 15.74 1.18
C GLY A 90 -4.72 14.55 2.15
N ILE A 91 -5.82 13.81 2.14
CA ILE A 91 -6.08 12.67 3.06
C ILE A 91 -4.97 11.61 2.99
N GLY A 92 -4.53 11.25 1.77
CA GLY A 92 -3.46 10.28 1.60
C GLY A 92 -2.13 10.74 2.22
N THR A 93 -1.82 12.03 2.14
CA THR A 93 -0.64 12.62 2.79
C THR A 93 -0.75 12.56 4.30
N LEU A 94 -1.92 12.87 4.87
CA LEU A 94 -2.14 12.81 6.31
C LEU A 94 -2.00 11.37 6.85
N LEU A 95 -2.58 10.39 6.16
CA LEU A 95 -2.45 8.97 6.51
C LEU A 95 -1.00 8.50 6.42
N LEU A 96 -0.28 8.87 5.34
CA LEU A 96 1.12 8.52 5.18
C LEU A 96 1.97 9.13 6.30
N GLN A 97 1.79 10.41 6.60
CA GLN A 97 2.52 11.10 7.66
C GLN A 97 2.30 10.46 9.03
N GLU A 98 1.07 10.04 9.34
CA GLU A 98 0.76 9.35 10.59
C GLU A 98 1.49 8.00 10.67
N LEU A 99 1.46 7.21 9.59
CA LEU A 99 2.11 5.89 9.57
C LEU A 99 3.63 5.98 9.71
N ILE A 100 4.27 6.96 9.07
CA ILE A 100 5.74 7.04 9.03
C ILE A 100 6.35 7.83 10.18
N ARG A 101 5.52 8.48 11.03
CA ARG A 101 5.97 9.41 12.07
C ARG A 101 6.97 8.76 13.03
N ASP A 102 6.64 7.57 13.50
CA ASP A 102 7.38 6.87 14.56
C ASP A 102 8.19 5.67 14.02
N THR A 103 8.27 5.54 12.69
CA THR A 103 9.02 4.48 12.01
C THR A 103 10.52 4.69 12.10
N THR A 104 11.22 3.64 12.53
CA THR A 104 12.69 3.57 12.57
C THR A 104 13.29 2.66 11.48
N ARG A 105 12.49 1.76 10.91
CA ARG A 105 12.89 0.84 9.84
C ARG A 105 12.68 1.45 8.44
N PRO A 106 13.36 0.95 7.41
CA PRO A 106 13.05 1.33 6.04
C PRO A 106 11.62 0.96 5.67
N ILE A 107 10.99 1.81 4.86
CA ILE A 107 9.63 1.59 4.36
C ILE A 107 9.69 1.23 2.89
N LEU A 108 9.01 0.15 2.53
CA LEU A 108 8.86 -0.29 1.15
C LEU A 108 7.40 -0.21 0.69
N ILE A 109 7.22 0.08 -0.59
CA ILE A 109 5.92 0.17 -1.23
C ILE A 109 5.97 -0.64 -2.53
N GLY A 110 5.12 -1.65 -2.65
CA GLY A 110 4.89 -2.35 -3.91
C GLY A 110 3.66 -1.76 -4.60
N THR A 111 3.80 -1.34 -5.85
CA THR A 111 2.66 -0.90 -6.66
C THR A 111 2.81 -1.32 -8.12
N TRP A 112 1.75 -1.17 -8.91
CA TRP A 112 1.77 -1.47 -10.33
C TRP A 112 2.65 -0.45 -11.07
N LYS A 113 3.47 -0.92 -12.03
CA LYS A 113 4.29 -0.05 -12.88
C LYS A 113 3.46 0.98 -13.64
N ALA A 114 2.21 0.64 -13.97
CA ALA A 114 1.27 1.50 -14.66
C ALA A 114 0.56 2.52 -13.74
N ALA A 115 0.76 2.43 -12.42
CA ALA A 115 0.13 3.33 -11.44
C ALA A 115 0.95 4.62 -11.24
N ASP A 116 1.15 5.39 -12.31
CA ASP A 116 1.95 6.62 -12.31
C ASP A 116 1.52 7.62 -11.23
N TRP A 117 0.23 7.67 -10.89
CA TRP A 117 -0.29 8.53 -9.82
C TRP A 117 0.22 8.12 -8.44
N ALA A 118 0.31 6.81 -8.17
CA ALA A 118 0.80 6.28 -6.91
C ALA A 118 2.31 6.50 -6.81
N ILE A 119 3.05 6.20 -7.87
CA ILE A 119 4.50 6.43 -7.95
C ILE A 119 4.81 7.90 -7.66
N ARG A 120 4.19 8.83 -8.39
CA ARG A 120 4.39 10.28 -8.18
C ARG A 120 3.95 10.76 -6.80
N PHE A 121 2.89 10.16 -6.24
CA PHE A 121 2.47 10.47 -4.87
C PHE A 121 3.59 10.15 -3.90
N TYR A 122 4.17 8.96 -3.95
CA TYR A 122 5.23 8.57 -3.02
C TYR A 122 6.56 9.27 -3.29
N GLU A 123 6.92 9.52 -4.55
CA GLU A 123 8.12 10.31 -4.89
C GLU A 123 8.08 11.71 -4.28
N LYS A 124 6.91 12.37 -4.32
CA LYS A 124 6.71 13.66 -3.65
C LYS A 124 6.88 13.61 -2.13
N HIS A 125 6.73 12.43 -1.53
CA HIS A 125 6.92 12.21 -0.09
C HIS A 125 8.29 11.61 0.23
N GLY A 126 9.27 11.72 -0.68
CA GLY A 126 10.65 11.35 -0.44
C GLY A 126 10.97 9.87 -0.66
N PHE A 127 10.06 9.11 -1.27
CA PHE A 127 10.35 7.76 -1.74
C PHE A 127 11.05 7.81 -3.10
N ARG A 128 11.76 6.75 -3.44
CA ARG A 128 12.39 6.57 -4.75
C ARG A 128 12.14 5.18 -5.29
N VAL A 129 11.94 5.07 -6.60
CA VAL A 129 11.87 3.77 -7.29
C VAL A 129 13.25 3.12 -7.25
N VAL A 130 13.32 1.82 -6.98
CA VAL A 130 14.55 1.02 -7.08
C VAL A 130 14.72 0.44 -8.49
N ASP A 131 15.94 0.03 -8.84
CA ASP A 131 16.20 -0.65 -10.10
C ASP A 131 15.51 -2.04 -10.17
N GLU A 132 15.56 -2.66 -11.35
CA GLU A 132 14.83 -3.88 -11.62
C GLU A 132 15.35 -5.09 -10.84
N GLU A 133 16.67 -5.19 -10.64
CA GLU A 133 17.30 -6.27 -9.88
C GLU A 133 16.87 -6.19 -8.41
N GLU A 134 16.95 -4.99 -7.83
CA GLU A 134 16.58 -4.74 -6.46
C GLU A 134 15.07 -4.89 -6.23
N LYS A 135 14.25 -4.41 -7.17
CA LYS A 135 12.80 -4.64 -7.18
C LYS A 135 12.49 -6.14 -7.13
N ASN A 136 13.10 -6.95 -8.00
CA ASN A 136 12.88 -8.39 -8.03
C ASN A 136 13.28 -9.06 -6.71
N ARG A 137 14.44 -8.67 -6.14
CA ARG A 137 14.92 -9.17 -4.85
C ARG A 137 13.95 -8.84 -3.71
N LEU A 138 13.50 -7.59 -3.63
CA LEU A 138 12.57 -7.12 -2.60
C LEU A 138 11.19 -7.79 -2.71
N LEU A 139 10.64 -7.88 -3.93
CA LEU A 139 9.36 -8.55 -4.17
C LEU A 139 9.43 -10.02 -3.76
N LYS A 140 10.49 -10.73 -4.12
CA LYS A 140 10.68 -12.14 -3.71
C LYS A 140 10.84 -12.31 -2.20
N LYS A 141 11.41 -11.34 -1.50
CA LYS A 141 11.69 -11.41 -0.06
C LYS A 141 10.46 -11.08 0.80
N TYR A 142 9.68 -10.07 0.41
CA TYR A 142 8.63 -9.50 1.27
C TYR A 142 7.21 -9.63 0.73
N TRP A 143 7.04 -10.04 -0.52
CA TRP A 143 5.73 -10.25 -1.14
C TRP A 143 5.55 -11.71 -1.57
N ASN A 144 4.36 -12.24 -1.35
CA ASN A 144 3.92 -13.51 -1.93
C ASN A 144 3.03 -13.20 -3.13
N ILE A 145 3.64 -12.96 -4.30
CA ILE A 145 2.93 -12.61 -5.54
C ILE A 145 3.44 -13.47 -6.71
N PRO A 146 2.59 -13.76 -7.72
CA PRO A 146 3.02 -14.52 -8.90
C PRO A 146 4.10 -13.78 -9.70
N ASP A 147 4.97 -14.52 -10.38
CA ASP A 147 6.04 -13.96 -11.25
C ASP A 147 5.48 -12.94 -12.26
N ARG A 148 4.28 -13.21 -12.80
CA ARG A 148 3.60 -12.30 -13.72
C ARG A 148 3.31 -10.92 -13.12
N GLN A 149 3.02 -10.86 -11.83
CA GLN A 149 2.83 -9.61 -11.11
C GLN A 149 4.16 -8.91 -10.83
N VAL A 150 5.24 -9.65 -10.59
CA VAL A 150 6.60 -9.11 -10.40
C VAL A 150 7.08 -8.33 -11.64
N GLU A 151 6.81 -8.86 -12.85
CA GLU A 151 7.13 -8.20 -14.13
C GLU A 151 6.45 -6.84 -14.30
N THR A 152 5.27 -6.68 -13.70
CA THR A 152 4.39 -5.53 -13.90
C THR A 152 4.29 -4.63 -12.66
N SER A 153 5.15 -4.89 -11.66
CA SER A 153 5.25 -4.12 -10.43
C SER A 153 6.49 -3.22 -10.43
N VAL A 154 6.46 -2.23 -9.55
CA VAL A 154 7.62 -1.44 -9.12
C VAL A 154 7.65 -1.40 -7.60
N VAL A 155 8.85 -1.21 -7.04
CA VAL A 155 9.04 -1.00 -5.61
C VAL A 155 9.60 0.39 -5.38
N LEU A 156 9.02 1.10 -4.42
CA LEU A 156 9.57 2.35 -3.91
C LEU A 156 10.07 2.16 -2.49
N VAL A 157 11.14 2.88 -2.15
CA VAL A 157 11.79 2.82 -0.85
C VAL A 157 12.01 4.23 -0.30
N ASP A 158 11.93 4.38 1.01
CA ASP A 158 12.23 5.66 1.68
C ASP A 158 13.74 5.90 1.83
N GLY A 159 14.10 7.08 2.36
CA GLY A 159 15.50 7.47 2.54
C GLY A 159 16.29 6.65 3.56
N ARG A 160 15.61 5.85 4.40
CA ARG A 160 16.25 4.95 5.37
C ARG A 160 16.74 3.64 4.73
N TYR A 161 16.23 3.33 3.53
CA TYR A 161 16.58 2.09 2.84
C TYR A 161 17.99 2.12 2.27
N ASP A 162 18.82 1.22 2.78
CA ASP A 162 20.20 0.99 2.34
C ASP A 162 20.34 -0.43 1.80
N ALA A 163 20.43 -0.54 0.47
CA ALA A 163 20.57 -1.82 -0.23
C ALA A 163 21.81 -2.62 0.20
N SER A 164 22.85 -1.96 0.73
CA SER A 164 24.07 -2.63 1.19
C SER A 164 23.89 -3.38 2.52
N ARG A 165 22.91 -2.98 3.35
CA ARG A 165 22.66 -3.58 4.68
C ARG A 165 21.69 -4.75 4.64
N THR A 166 20.85 -4.83 3.61
CA THR A 166 19.84 -5.89 3.46
C THR A 166 20.39 -7.16 2.77
N ASN A 167 21.69 -7.19 2.46
CA ASN A 167 22.41 -8.31 1.83
C ASN A 167 23.21 -9.18 2.83
N GLN A 168 23.08 -8.94 4.14
CA GLN A 168 23.65 -9.80 5.20
C GLN A 168 22.58 -10.68 5.84
#